data_AF-A0A0S8K8X9-F1
#
_entry.id   AF-A0A0S8K8X9-F1
#
_cell.length_a   1.000
_cell.length_b   1.000
_cell.length_c   1.000
_cell.angle_alpha   90.00
_cell.angle_beta   90.00
_cell.angle_gamma   90.00
#
_symmetry.space_group_name_H-M   'P 1'
#
loop_
_entity.id
_entity.type
_entity.pdbx_description
1 polymer ?
#
loop_
_entity_poly.entity_id
_entity_poly.type
_entity_poly.pdbx_seq_one_letter_code
_entity_poly.pdbx_strand_id
1 'polypeptide(L)'
;QDFITENNLFTAPPLTIRQIYRTQAKPLDNHVLIAVEESLYPLIEAGLGGYVSDLEAEGYTVTVVLDTAFGGTPAEVRDYLSSVYTSDGLIGALLIGDLPVPWHESTWDDGTYENYPCDYFYMEITSTWT
;
A
#
# COMPACT_ATOMS: atom_id res chain seq x y z
N GLN A 1 5.91 -31.99 28.63
CA GLN A 1 5.39 -31.93 27.26
C GLN A 1 3.96 -31.46 27.38
N ASP A 2 3.76 -30.16 27.23
CA ASP A 2 2.45 -29.57 26.99
C ASP A 2 2.69 -28.53 25.90
N PHE A 3 2.27 -28.90 24.69
CA PHE A 3 2.25 -28.02 23.52
C PHE A 3 1.16 -27.00 23.78
N ILE A 4 1.53 -25.77 24.12
CA ILE A 4 0.62 -24.64 23.98
C ILE A 4 0.48 -24.40 22.48
N THR A 5 -0.61 -24.90 21.91
CA THR A 5 -1.11 -24.45 20.62
C THR A 5 -1.66 -23.03 20.81
N GLU A 6 -0.80 -22.02 20.73
CA GLU A 6 -1.23 -20.64 20.55
C GLU A 6 -1.69 -20.43 19.09
N ASN A 7 -2.82 -21.04 18.73
CA ASN A 7 -3.59 -20.62 17.56
C ASN A 7 -4.60 -19.54 17.96
N ASN A 8 -4.16 -18.54 18.75
CA ASN A 8 -4.81 -17.24 18.74
C ASN A 8 -4.25 -16.48 17.54
N LEU A 9 -4.64 -16.91 16.35
CA LEU A 9 -4.41 -16.16 15.13
C LEU A 9 -5.23 -14.87 15.26
N PHE A 10 -4.59 -13.81 15.75
CA PHE A 10 -5.10 -12.46 15.57
C PHE A 10 -5.13 -12.22 14.06
N THR A 11 -6.26 -12.54 13.42
CA THR A 11 -6.50 -12.16 12.04
C THR A 11 -6.60 -10.64 12.04
N ALA A 12 -5.68 -9.98 11.34
CA ALA A 12 -5.78 -8.54 11.11
C ALA A 12 -7.20 -8.22 10.58
N PRO A 13 -7.81 -7.10 11.02
CA PRO A 13 -9.08 -6.66 10.43
C PRO A 13 -8.90 -6.47 8.93
N PRO A 14 -9.92 -6.60 8.07
CA PRO A 14 -9.78 -6.39 6.63
C PRO A 14 -9.25 -4.99 6.29
N LEU A 15 -8.57 -4.87 5.14
CA LEU A 15 -8.12 -3.57 4.64
C LEU A 15 -9.32 -2.65 4.47
N THR A 16 -9.30 -1.47 5.11
CA THR A 16 -10.41 -0.51 5.04
C THR A 16 -9.91 0.85 4.56
N ILE A 17 -10.14 1.10 3.27
CA ILE A 17 -9.69 2.31 2.58
C ILE A 17 -10.77 3.38 2.56
N ARG A 18 -10.42 4.60 2.99
CA ARG A 18 -11.25 5.80 2.84
C ARG A 18 -10.57 6.82 1.95
N GLN A 19 -11.15 7.11 0.78
CA GLN A 19 -10.70 8.22 -0.06
C GLN A 19 -11.06 9.56 0.59
N ILE A 20 -10.07 10.42 0.76
CA ILE A 20 -10.26 11.77 1.34
C ILE A 20 -10.01 12.87 0.32
N TYR A 21 -9.29 12.57 -0.76
CA TYR A 21 -8.94 13.53 -1.79
C TYR A 21 -8.79 12.85 -3.15
N ARG A 22 -9.20 13.56 -4.20
CA ARG A 22 -8.88 13.23 -5.59
C ARG A 22 -8.78 14.52 -6.39
N THR A 23 -7.75 14.63 -7.23
CA THR A 23 -7.60 15.72 -8.21
C THR A 23 -8.88 15.87 -9.03
N GLN A 24 -9.28 17.12 -9.29
CA GLN A 24 -10.44 17.39 -10.15
C GLN A 24 -10.18 16.87 -11.57
N ALA A 25 -11.22 16.32 -12.21
CA ALA A 25 -11.12 15.51 -13.43
C ALA A 25 -10.17 16.08 -14.51
N LYS A 26 -8.98 15.49 -14.58
CA LYS A 26 -8.09 15.47 -15.76
C LYS A 26 -8.23 14.09 -16.44
N PRO A 27 -8.08 13.97 -17.77
CA PRO A 27 -8.00 12.67 -18.44
C PRO A 27 -6.92 11.79 -17.79
N LEU A 28 -7.22 10.50 -17.63
CA LEU A 28 -6.37 9.53 -16.96
C LEU A 28 -5.22 9.09 -17.87
N ASP A 29 -4.05 9.73 -17.74
CA ASP A 29 -2.81 9.23 -18.35
C ASP A 29 -1.66 9.06 -17.33
N ASN A 30 -1.75 9.62 -16.11
CA ASN A 30 -0.67 9.58 -15.10
C ASN A 30 -1.21 9.67 -13.65
N HIS A 31 -1.78 8.57 -13.12
CA HIS A 31 -2.37 8.54 -11.78
C HIS A 31 -1.38 8.10 -10.68
N VAL A 32 -1.22 8.92 -9.64
CA VAL A 32 -0.48 8.59 -8.41
C VAL A 32 -1.46 8.37 -7.26
N LEU A 33 -1.35 7.24 -6.57
CA LEU A 33 -2.08 6.96 -5.33
C LEU A 33 -1.18 7.25 -4.13
N ILE A 34 -1.70 7.93 -3.12
CA ILE A 34 -1.05 8.08 -1.83
C ILE A 34 -1.93 7.41 -0.77
N ALA A 35 -1.41 6.36 -0.14
CA ALA A 35 -2.07 5.65 0.95
C ALA A 35 -1.37 5.98 2.27
N VAL A 36 -2.15 6.41 3.26
CA VAL A 36 -1.64 6.86 4.56
C VAL A 36 -2.34 6.12 5.67
N GLU A 37 -1.60 5.66 6.66
CA GLU A 37 -2.15 5.23 7.94
C GLU A 37 -2.94 6.39 8.59
N GLU A 38 -4.22 6.17 8.91
CA GLU A 38 -5.13 7.25 9.33
C GLU A 38 -4.60 8.06 10.52
N SER A 39 -3.92 7.42 11.48
CA SER A 39 -3.45 8.10 12.69
C SER A 39 -2.29 9.08 12.44
N LEU A 40 -1.53 8.87 11.36
CA LEU A 40 -0.45 9.77 10.95
C LEU A 40 -0.95 10.98 10.18
N TYR A 41 -2.10 10.89 9.52
CA TYR A 41 -2.60 11.93 8.62
C TYR A 41 -2.66 13.33 9.27
N PRO A 42 -3.21 13.51 10.49
CA PRO A 42 -3.25 14.83 11.13
C PRO A 42 -1.87 15.45 11.41
N LEU A 43 -0.83 14.62 11.51
CA LEU A 43 0.54 15.06 11.78
C LEU A 43 1.26 15.51 10.51
N ILE A 44 0.83 15.01 9.34
CA ILE A 44 1.50 15.24 8.06
C ILE A 44 0.65 16.02 7.05
N GLU A 45 -0.62 16.31 7.35
CA GLU A 45 -1.60 16.92 6.44
C GLU A 45 -1.03 18.11 5.66
N ALA A 46 -0.38 19.06 6.35
CA ALA A 46 0.18 20.25 5.71
C ALA A 46 1.31 19.91 4.72
N GLY A 47 2.23 19.01 5.10
CA GLY A 47 3.32 18.58 4.23
C GLY A 47 2.83 17.76 3.04
N LEU A 48 1.87 16.86 3.29
CA LEU A 48 1.22 16.07 2.26
C LEU A 48 0.45 16.95 1.28
N GLY A 49 -0.22 18.00 1.75
CA GLY A 49 -0.90 18.98 0.88
C GLY A 49 0.07 19.70 -0.06
N GLY A 50 1.29 20.01 0.42
CA GLY A 50 2.37 20.53 -0.43
C GLY A 50 2.77 19.53 -1.51
N TYR A 51 3.06 18.28 -1.12
CA TYR A 51 3.43 17.22 -2.05
C TYR A 51 2.36 16.93 -3.11
N VAL A 52 1.08 16.90 -2.72
CA VAL A 52 -0.05 16.78 -3.65
C VAL A 52 -0.06 17.94 -4.64
N SER A 53 0.11 19.17 -4.16
CA SER A 53 0.12 20.36 -5.02
C SER A 53 1.27 20.33 -6.05
N ASP A 54 2.44 19.83 -5.64
CA ASP A 54 3.60 19.69 -6.52
C ASP A 54 3.34 18.65 -7.62
N LEU A 55 2.81 17.46 -7.26
CA LEU A 55 2.42 16.43 -8.23
C LEU A 55 1.37 16.94 -9.23
N GLU A 56 0.37 17.67 -8.75
CA GLU A 56 -0.66 18.24 -9.63
C GLU A 56 -0.11 19.29 -10.59
N ALA A 57 0.87 20.09 -10.14
CA ALA A 57 1.58 21.08 -10.94
C ALA A 57 2.46 20.42 -12.01
N GLU A 58 3.02 19.24 -11.73
CA GLU A 58 3.74 18.40 -12.70
C GLU A 58 2.82 17.66 -13.68
N GLY A 59 1.50 17.71 -13.45
CA GLY A 59 0.49 17.17 -14.36
C GLY A 59 -0.08 15.82 -13.96
N TYR A 60 0.29 15.29 -12.79
CA TYR A 60 -0.28 14.05 -12.26
C TYR A 60 -1.72 14.25 -11.80
N THR A 61 -2.50 13.17 -11.88
CA THR A 61 -3.74 13.01 -11.13
C THR A 61 -3.38 12.34 -9.81
N VAL A 62 -3.85 12.87 -8.68
CA VAL A 62 -3.51 12.34 -7.35
C VAL A 62 -4.78 11.88 -6.64
N THR A 63 -4.73 10.71 -6.03
CA THR A 63 -5.74 10.25 -5.07
C THR A 63 -5.07 10.04 -3.71
N VAL A 64 -5.65 10.60 -2.65
CA VAL A 64 -5.21 10.31 -1.27
C VAL A 64 -6.26 9.47 -0.57
N VAL A 65 -5.81 8.36 -0.01
CA VAL A 65 -6.63 7.45 0.77
C VAL A 65 -6.02 7.17 2.12
N LEU A 66 -6.88 6.85 3.09
CA LEU A 66 -6.48 6.47 4.44
C LEU A 66 -6.78 4.99 4.69
N ASP A 67 -5.82 4.26 5.25
CA ASP A 67 -6.12 2.99 5.93
C ASP A 67 -6.63 3.29 7.34
N THR A 68 -7.88 2.91 7.58
CA THR A 68 -8.62 3.21 8.81
C THR A 68 -8.65 2.04 9.79
N ALA A 69 -8.18 0.87 9.38
CA ALA A 69 -8.30 -0.36 10.18
C ALA A 69 -6.97 -0.83 10.80
N PHE A 70 -5.82 -0.25 10.43
CA PHE A 70 -4.51 -0.82 10.73
C PHE A 70 -4.48 -2.30 10.37
N GLY A 71 -5.00 -2.58 9.18
CA GLY A 71 -5.58 -3.85 8.83
C GLY A 71 -5.21 -4.27 7.43
N GLY A 72 -5.62 -5.49 7.13
CA GLY A 72 -5.43 -6.14 5.87
C GLY A 72 -4.14 -6.95 5.85
N THR A 73 -3.99 -7.59 4.71
CA THR A 73 -2.83 -8.37 4.33
C THR A 73 -2.11 -7.68 3.18
N PRO A 74 -0.83 -7.99 2.95
CA PRO A 74 -0.15 -7.52 1.74
C PRO A 74 -0.92 -7.89 0.46
N ALA A 75 -1.58 -9.05 0.42
CA ALA A 75 -2.41 -9.44 -0.72
C ALA A 75 -3.58 -8.46 -0.94
N GLU A 76 -4.29 -8.05 0.11
CA GLU A 76 -5.38 -7.07 -0.01
C GLU A 76 -4.90 -5.69 -0.47
N VAL A 77 -3.73 -5.24 0.02
CA VAL A 77 -3.12 -3.98 -0.46
C VAL A 77 -2.78 -4.08 -1.94
N ARG A 78 -2.15 -5.18 -2.36
CA ARG A 78 -1.81 -5.43 -3.76
C ARG A 78 -3.06 -5.51 -4.65
N ASP A 79 -4.11 -6.19 -4.21
CA ASP A 79 -5.37 -6.29 -4.93
C ASP A 79 -6.04 -4.91 -5.08
N TYR A 80 -5.99 -4.09 -4.03
CA TYR A 80 -6.45 -2.70 -4.11
C TYR A 80 -5.66 -1.90 -5.15
N LEU A 81 -4.32 -1.91 -5.09
CA LEU A 81 -3.46 -1.25 -6.08
C LEU A 81 -3.72 -1.74 -7.51
N SER A 82 -3.96 -3.05 -7.67
CA SER A 82 -4.26 -3.67 -8.96
C SER A 82 -5.61 -3.23 -9.51
N SER A 83 -6.61 -3.06 -8.63
CA SER A 83 -7.91 -2.52 -9.01
C SER A 83 -7.79 -1.08 -9.52
N VAL A 84 -7.02 -0.23 -8.83
CA VAL A 84 -6.78 1.17 -9.22
C VAL A 84 -5.96 1.25 -10.51
N TYR A 85 -4.96 0.38 -10.69
CA TYR A 85 -4.23 0.26 -11.96
C TYR A 85 -5.17 -0.02 -13.13
N THR A 86 -6.07 -1.01 -12.96
CA THR A 86 -6.98 -1.44 -14.02
C THR A 86 -8.07 -0.41 -14.32
N SER A 87 -8.59 0.29 -13.31
CA SER A 87 -9.68 1.25 -13.48
C SER A 87 -9.22 2.66 -13.84
N ASP A 88 -8.09 3.12 -13.28
CA ASP A 88 -7.66 4.52 -13.28
C ASP A 88 -6.26 4.74 -13.90
N GLY A 89 -5.55 3.69 -14.33
CA GLY A 89 -4.23 3.84 -14.95
C GLY A 89 -3.15 4.27 -13.96
N LEU A 90 -3.10 3.62 -12.79
CA LEU A 90 -2.08 3.84 -11.76
C LEU A 90 -0.66 3.72 -12.34
N ILE A 91 0.16 4.74 -12.14
CA ILE A 91 1.58 4.74 -12.55
C ILE A 91 2.54 4.69 -11.36
N GLY A 92 2.03 4.92 -10.15
CA GLY A 92 2.83 4.91 -8.93
C GLY A 92 1.98 4.99 -7.68
N ALA A 93 2.52 4.46 -6.58
CA ALA A 93 1.91 4.55 -5.26
C ALA A 93 2.93 4.99 -4.21
N LEU A 94 2.51 5.83 -3.26
CA LEU A 94 3.25 6.19 -2.06
C LEU A 94 2.52 5.63 -0.85
N LEU A 95 3.22 4.80 -0.08
CA LEU A 95 2.70 4.14 1.13
C LEU A 95 3.33 4.81 2.36
N ILE A 96 2.51 5.34 3.28
CA ILE A 96 2.98 6.11 4.45
C ILE A 96 2.40 5.52 5.74
N GLY A 97 3.29 5.09 6.64
CA GLY A 97 2.93 4.57 7.96
C GLY A 97 3.01 3.06 8.07
N ASP A 98 2.34 2.50 9.08
CA ASP A 98 2.32 1.06 9.36
C ASP A 98 1.26 0.34 8.52
N LEU A 99 1.44 0.40 7.20
CA LEU A 99 0.64 -0.37 6.24
C LEU A 99 1.14 -1.82 6.21
N PRO A 100 0.32 -2.81 5.80
CA PRO A 100 0.75 -4.20 5.70
C PRO A 100 2.10 -4.33 4.98
N VAL A 101 3.03 -5.12 5.53
CA VAL A 101 4.39 -5.28 4.99
C VAL A 101 4.56 -6.70 4.43
N PRO A 102 4.84 -6.86 3.12
CA PRO A 102 5.15 -8.16 2.53
C PRO A 102 6.55 -8.60 2.97
N TRP A 103 6.67 -9.87 3.39
CA TRP A 103 7.95 -10.47 3.74
C TRP A 103 8.37 -11.45 2.65
N HIS A 104 9.59 -11.28 2.15
CA HIS A 104 10.21 -12.20 1.22
C HIS A 104 11.11 -13.17 1.97
N GLU A 105 11.13 -14.42 1.53
CA GLU A 105 12.00 -15.46 2.07
C GLU A 105 12.99 -15.90 0.99
N SER A 106 14.27 -16.01 1.35
CA SER A 106 15.33 -16.40 0.43
C SER A 106 16.25 -17.41 1.07
N THR A 107 16.73 -18.37 0.27
CA THR A 107 17.86 -19.22 0.63
C THR A 107 18.98 -18.94 -0.36
N TRP A 108 20.09 -18.42 0.14
CA TRP A 108 21.27 -18.08 -0.66
C TRP A 108 22.01 -19.35 -1.11
N ASP A 109 22.90 -19.22 -2.10
CA ASP A 109 23.65 -20.36 -2.66
C ASP A 109 24.53 -21.09 -1.63
N ASP A 110 24.91 -20.41 -0.55
CA ASP A 110 25.66 -20.98 0.57
C ASP A 110 24.78 -21.72 1.61
N GLY A 111 23.47 -21.77 1.36
CA GLY A 111 22.47 -22.41 2.23
C GLY A 111 21.95 -21.50 3.35
N THR A 112 22.35 -20.23 3.40
CA THR A 112 21.86 -19.28 4.40
C THR A 112 20.41 -18.89 4.11
N TYR A 113 19.53 -19.06 5.09
CA TYR A 113 18.15 -18.58 5.03
C TYR A 113 18.05 -17.14 5.55
N GLU A 114 17.31 -16.30 4.84
CA GLU A 114 17.04 -14.91 5.21
C GLU A 114 15.59 -14.54 4.90
N ASN A 115 14.99 -13.70 5.75
CA ASN A 115 13.72 -13.04 5.48
C ASN A 115 13.83 -11.53 5.64
N TYR A 116 13.17 -10.78 4.77
CA TYR A 116 13.23 -9.33 4.76
C TYR A 116 11.96 -8.71 4.18
N PRO A 117 11.59 -7.48 4.58
CA PRO A 117 10.46 -6.77 3.98
C PRO A 117 10.77 -6.43 2.51
N CYS A 118 9.79 -6.62 1.63
CA CYS A 118 10.00 -6.48 0.19
C CYS A 118 8.81 -5.80 -0.52
N ASP A 119 8.81 -4.47 -0.53
CA ASP A 119 7.77 -3.66 -1.18
C ASP A 119 7.63 -3.91 -2.69
N TYR A 120 8.61 -4.56 -3.31
CA TYR A 120 8.53 -4.99 -4.71
C TYR A 120 7.30 -5.88 -4.99
N PHE A 121 6.81 -6.60 -3.98
CA PHE A 121 5.55 -7.35 -4.05
C PHE A 121 4.36 -6.48 -4.49
N TYR A 122 4.33 -5.20 -4.11
CA TYR A 122 3.28 -4.26 -4.49
C TYR A 122 3.41 -3.71 -5.92
N MET A 123 4.60 -3.79 -6.50
CA MET A 123 4.86 -3.33 -7.86
C MET A 123 4.46 -4.37 -8.92
N GLU A 124 4.37 -5.63 -8.52
CA GLU A 124 4.06 -6.73 -9.41
C GLU A 124 2.54 -6.85 -9.62
N ILE A 125 1.91 -5.90 -10.31
CA ILE A 125 0.44 -5.78 -10.40
C ILE A 125 -0.20 -6.79 -11.37
N THR A 126 0.51 -7.20 -12.42
CA THR A 126 -0.07 -7.97 -13.55
C THR A 126 0.38 -9.43 -13.61
N SER A 127 1.28 -9.87 -12.74
CA SER A 127 1.71 -11.28 -12.68
C SER A 127 0.86 -12.07 -11.68
N THR A 128 0.67 -13.35 -11.94
CA THR A 128 0.27 -14.30 -10.91
C THR A 128 1.54 -14.79 -10.22
N TRP A 129 1.77 -14.38 -8.96
CA TRP A 129 2.76 -15.02 -8.11
C TRP A 129 2.32 -16.48 -7.89
N THR A 130 3.12 -17.45 -8.33
CA THR A 130 2.89 -18.89 -8.09
C THR A 130 4.08 -19.50 -7.38
#